data_AF-A0A1H3UH39-F1
#
_entry.id   AF-A0A1H3UH39-F1
#
_cell.length_a   1.000
_cell.length_b   1.000
_cell.length_c   1.000
_cell.angle_alpha   90.00
_cell.angle_beta   90.00
_cell.angle_gamma   90.00
#
_symmetry.space_group_name_H-M   'P 1'
#
loop_
_entity.id
_entity.type
_entity.pdbx_description
1 polymer ?
#
loop_
_entity_poly.entity_id
_entity_poly.type
_entity_poly.pdbx_seq_one_letter_code
_entity_poly.pdbx_strand_id
1 'polypeptide(L)'
;MSAHVPPIEVAGWKVLEPLAVVSAYCRDHATTLRRYDGLAGEQETLTPDVVRASWLLNSRISYAQQRWLLDRSPDAPWHHVAAGALLRDADPEVAGGDYDNAERLYAHFYRDRPRGVDHAKISKCLHLTRPGLFPILDRRMLRLYHLPARLAARDLEDARRDKRAVRRAYWAAIRLDLLQAEEALAALRTALRETGDGGQLSDVRLLDILAWSVVRH
;
A
#
# COMPACT_ATOMS: atom_id res chain seq x y z
N MET A 1 -31.87 -0.76 -3.66
CA MET A 1 -31.41 -1.46 -2.44
C MET A 1 -29.91 -1.27 -2.41
N SER A 2 -29.35 -0.61 -1.37
CA SER A 2 -27.88 -0.51 -1.28
C SER A 2 -27.28 -1.91 -1.26
N ALA A 3 -26.30 -2.16 -2.13
CA ALA A 3 -25.60 -3.44 -2.18
C ALA A 3 -25.05 -3.78 -0.79
N HIS A 4 -25.35 -4.98 -0.30
CA HIS A 4 -24.77 -5.47 0.95
C HIS A 4 -23.28 -5.71 0.75
N VAL A 5 -22.44 -5.02 1.54
CA VAL A 5 -20.99 -5.24 1.54
C VAL A 5 -20.65 -6.17 2.70
N PRO A 6 -20.11 -7.38 2.44
CA PRO A 6 -19.71 -8.30 3.50
C PRO A 6 -18.61 -7.70 4.38
N PRO A 7 -18.48 -8.14 5.64
CA PRO A 7 -17.37 -7.76 6.49
C PRO A 7 -16.01 -8.10 5.86
N ILE A 8 -15.01 -7.24 6.08
CA ILE A 8 -13.64 -7.43 5.60
C ILE A 8 -12.70 -7.67 6.78
N GLU A 9 -11.86 -8.69 6.71
CA GLU A 9 -10.81 -8.94 7.69
C GLU A 9 -9.53 -8.20 7.31
N VAL A 10 -8.89 -7.57 8.31
CA VAL A 10 -7.64 -6.85 8.15
C VAL A 10 -6.72 -7.19 9.31
N ALA A 11 -5.61 -7.87 9.03
CA ALA A 11 -4.63 -8.34 10.00
C ALA A 11 -5.25 -9.13 11.17
N GLY A 12 -6.25 -9.97 10.88
CA GLY A 12 -6.99 -10.73 11.89
C GLY A 12 -8.18 -9.99 12.54
N TRP A 13 -8.43 -8.74 12.16
CA TRP A 13 -9.51 -7.91 12.73
C TRP A 13 -10.64 -7.73 11.73
N LYS A 14 -11.87 -8.05 12.16
CA LYS A 14 -13.05 -7.94 11.32
C LYS A 14 -13.63 -6.52 11.34
N VAL A 15 -13.71 -5.88 10.17
CA VAL A 15 -14.46 -4.65 9.94
C VAL A 15 -15.87 -5.02 9.50
N LEU A 16 -16.85 -4.80 10.38
CA LEU A 16 -18.24 -5.24 10.14
C LEU A 16 -18.97 -4.36 9.11
N GLU A 17 -18.69 -3.06 9.09
CA GLU A 17 -19.40 -2.07 8.26
C GLU A 17 -18.40 -1.33 7.34
N PRO A 18 -17.72 -2.02 6.40
CA PRO A 18 -16.64 -1.43 5.61
C PRO A 18 -17.10 -0.25 4.75
N LEU A 19 -18.32 -0.29 4.20
CA LEU A 19 -18.88 0.83 3.45
C LEU A 19 -19.02 2.08 4.32
N ALA A 20 -19.52 1.94 5.56
CA ALA A 20 -19.67 3.07 6.46
C ALA A 20 -18.30 3.68 6.83
N VAL A 21 -17.29 2.84 7.08
CA VAL A 21 -15.92 3.26 7.39
C VAL A 21 -15.31 4.05 6.23
N VAL A 22 -15.36 3.51 5.01
CA VAL A 22 -14.74 4.17 3.85
C VAL A 22 -15.53 5.42 3.46
N SER A 23 -16.86 5.41 3.50
CA SER A 23 -17.67 6.60 3.22
C SER A 23 -17.42 7.71 4.25
N ALA A 24 -17.26 7.38 5.53
CA ALA A 24 -16.86 8.36 6.55
C ALA A 24 -15.47 8.94 6.24
N TYR A 25 -14.50 8.08 5.92
CA TYR A 25 -13.18 8.52 5.49
C TYR A 25 -13.24 9.50 4.30
N CYS A 26 -14.04 9.17 3.29
CA CYS A 26 -14.15 9.99 2.08
C CYS A 26 -14.69 11.39 2.39
N ARG A 27 -15.71 11.50 3.26
CA ARG A 27 -16.24 12.78 3.72
C ARG A 27 -15.24 13.58 4.54
N ASP A 28 -14.61 12.93 5.52
CA ASP A 28 -13.76 13.61 6.50
C ASP A 28 -12.39 13.99 5.91
N HIS A 29 -11.95 13.29 4.86
CA HIS A 29 -10.64 13.45 4.23
C HIS A 29 -10.70 13.82 2.74
N ALA A 30 -11.73 14.57 2.32
CA ALA A 30 -11.93 14.97 0.93
C ALA A 30 -10.71 15.66 0.28
N THR A 31 -9.90 16.41 1.05
CA THR A 31 -8.65 17.01 0.55
C THR A 31 -7.59 15.97 0.24
N THR A 32 -7.45 14.93 1.07
CA THR A 32 -6.55 13.80 0.82
C THR A 32 -6.98 13.05 -0.43
N LEU A 33 -8.28 12.75 -0.56
CA LEU A 33 -8.82 12.11 -1.75
C LEU A 33 -8.49 12.87 -3.04
N ARG A 34 -8.71 14.19 -3.07
CA ARG A 34 -8.47 14.97 -4.29
C ARG A 34 -7.00 15.12 -4.63
N ARG A 35 -6.13 15.33 -3.64
CA ARG A 35 -4.73 15.77 -3.87
C ARG A 35 -3.69 14.67 -3.71
N TYR A 36 -3.96 13.67 -2.87
CA TYR A 36 -3.11 12.49 -2.74
C TYR A 36 -3.65 11.39 -3.66
N ASP A 37 -4.85 10.89 -3.38
CA ASP A 37 -5.39 9.76 -4.14
C ASP A 37 -5.68 10.13 -5.61
N GLY A 38 -6.07 11.38 -5.88
CA GLY A 38 -6.25 11.90 -7.24
C GLY A 38 -4.97 12.14 -8.04
N LEU A 39 -3.79 12.18 -7.38
CA LEU A 39 -2.48 12.17 -8.05
C LEU A 39 -1.95 10.75 -8.25
N ALA A 40 -2.49 9.77 -7.50
CA ALA A 40 -2.03 8.40 -7.55
C ALA A 40 -2.30 7.80 -8.94
N GLY A 41 -1.31 7.13 -9.51
CA GLY A 41 -1.39 6.55 -10.83
C GLY A 41 -0.05 6.07 -11.30
N GLU A 42 0.02 5.55 -12.52
CA GLU A 42 1.25 5.00 -13.09
C GLU A 42 2.25 6.10 -13.42
N GLN A 43 3.37 6.10 -12.70
CA GLN A 43 4.48 7.03 -12.90
C GLN A 43 5.80 6.27 -12.90
N GLU A 44 6.69 6.57 -13.85
CA GLU A 44 8.01 5.92 -13.97
C GLU A 44 9.12 6.75 -13.30
N THR A 45 8.75 7.69 -12.44
CA THR A 45 9.67 8.50 -11.65
C THR A 45 8.92 9.18 -10.51
N LEU A 46 9.62 9.46 -9.41
CA LEU A 46 9.19 10.41 -8.40
C LEU A 46 9.33 11.84 -8.94
N THR A 47 8.22 12.56 -8.95
CA THR A 47 8.18 13.99 -9.25
C THR A 47 8.12 14.82 -7.96
N PRO A 48 8.46 16.13 -8.02
CA PRO A 48 8.24 17.02 -6.89
C PRO A 48 6.79 17.00 -6.38
N ASP A 49 5.81 16.84 -7.28
CA ASP A 49 4.39 16.76 -6.92
C ASP A 49 4.06 15.48 -6.16
N VAL A 50 4.58 14.32 -6.57
CA VAL A 50 4.44 13.06 -5.83
C VAL A 50 5.00 13.20 -4.40
N VAL A 51 6.21 13.73 -4.28
CA VAL A 51 6.83 13.89 -2.96
C VAL A 51 6.03 14.85 -2.09
N ARG A 52 5.55 15.96 -2.64
CA ARG A 52 4.70 16.93 -1.92
C ARG A 52 3.34 16.34 -1.53
N ALA A 53 2.66 15.63 -2.43
CA ALA A 53 1.36 15.04 -2.15
C ALA A 53 1.42 14.07 -0.96
N SER A 54 2.52 13.32 -0.80
CA SER A 54 2.72 12.43 0.34
C SER A 54 2.61 13.12 1.72
N TRP A 55 2.76 14.44 1.79
CA TRP A 55 2.63 15.21 3.02
C TRP A 55 1.20 15.21 3.56
N LEU A 56 0.20 15.02 2.71
CA LEU A 56 -1.21 14.88 3.10
C LEU A 56 -1.46 13.61 3.90
N LEU A 57 -0.59 12.62 3.76
CA LEU A 57 -0.52 11.46 4.64
C LEU A 57 0.56 11.60 5.72
N ASN A 58 0.82 12.83 6.18
CA ASN A 58 1.76 13.12 7.27
C ASN A 58 3.19 12.61 7.05
N SER A 59 3.68 12.55 5.80
CA SER A 59 5.05 12.10 5.53
C SER A 59 6.09 13.04 6.12
N ARG A 60 5.85 14.36 6.19
CA ARG A 60 6.78 15.38 6.73
C ARG A 60 8.19 15.25 6.11
N ILE A 61 8.25 15.11 4.80
CA ILE A 61 9.52 15.04 4.05
C ILE A 61 10.13 16.44 4.02
N SER A 62 11.35 16.61 4.53
CA SER A 62 12.06 17.89 4.44
C SER A 62 12.58 18.15 3.03
N TYR A 63 12.99 19.38 2.71
CA TYR A 63 13.56 19.72 1.41
C TYR A 63 14.79 18.85 1.05
N ALA A 64 15.70 18.62 2.00
CA ALA A 64 16.87 17.77 1.77
C ALA A 64 16.49 16.31 1.47
N GLN A 65 15.44 15.80 2.12
CA GLN A 65 14.93 14.45 1.88
C GLN A 65 14.18 14.36 0.55
N GLN A 66 13.45 15.40 0.17
CA GLN A 66 12.83 15.50 -1.15
C GLN A 66 13.90 15.46 -2.23
N ARG A 67 14.94 16.30 -2.13
CA ARG A 67 16.04 16.30 -3.10
C ARG A 67 16.67 14.91 -3.23
N TRP A 68 16.96 14.26 -2.10
CA TRP A 68 17.51 12.90 -2.11
C TRP A 68 16.61 11.87 -2.83
N LEU A 69 15.29 11.93 -2.63
CA LEU A 69 14.33 11.05 -3.32
C LEU A 69 14.31 11.32 -4.83
N LEU A 70 14.32 12.59 -5.23
CA LEU A 70 14.30 12.99 -6.63
C LEU A 70 15.60 12.63 -7.35
N ASP A 71 16.75 12.85 -6.72
CA ASP A 71 18.06 12.55 -7.28
C ASP A 71 18.25 11.05 -7.56
N ARG A 72 17.67 10.17 -6.73
CA ARG A 72 17.74 8.70 -6.93
C ARG A 72 16.70 8.15 -7.88
N SER A 73 15.66 8.92 -8.18
CA SER A 73 14.53 8.43 -8.96
C SER A 73 14.92 7.99 -10.37
N PRO A 74 15.74 8.73 -11.14
CA PRO A 74 16.11 8.34 -12.51
C PRO A 74 16.80 6.97 -12.60
N ASP A 75 17.57 6.59 -11.57
CA ASP A 75 18.32 5.33 -11.54
C ASP A 75 17.52 4.15 -10.96
N ALA A 76 16.28 4.37 -10.55
CA ALA A 76 15.47 3.32 -9.95
C ALA A 76 14.96 2.35 -11.03
N PRO A 77 14.76 1.05 -10.69
CA PRO A 77 14.35 0.03 -11.65
C PRO A 77 12.85 0.08 -11.99
N TRP A 78 12.32 1.25 -12.39
CA TRP A 78 10.90 1.45 -12.65
C TRP A 78 10.34 0.51 -13.71
N HIS A 79 11.08 0.29 -14.79
CA HIS A 79 10.69 -0.53 -15.93
C HIS A 79 10.55 -2.03 -15.60
N HIS A 80 11.09 -2.50 -14.47
CA HIS A 80 10.88 -3.87 -14.01
C HIS A 80 9.52 -4.07 -13.33
N VAL A 81 8.83 -2.99 -12.96
CA VAL A 81 7.52 -3.03 -12.33
C VAL A 81 6.47 -2.64 -13.36
N ALA A 82 5.67 -3.61 -13.79
CA ALA A 82 4.66 -3.39 -14.81
C ALA A 82 3.69 -2.26 -14.43
N ALA A 83 3.27 -1.51 -15.44
CA ALA A 83 2.07 -0.69 -15.36
C ALA A 83 0.89 -1.58 -14.95
N GLY A 84 0.01 -1.07 -14.07
CA GLY A 84 -1.16 -1.81 -13.61
C GLY A 84 -0.90 -2.99 -12.68
N ALA A 85 0.36 -3.31 -12.33
CA ALA A 85 0.66 -4.40 -11.41
C ALA A 85 -0.10 -4.25 -10.08
N LEU A 86 -0.67 -5.35 -9.59
CA LEU A 86 -1.48 -5.38 -8.38
C LEU A 86 -0.82 -6.28 -7.34
N LEU A 87 -0.86 -5.86 -6.06
CA LEU A 87 -0.25 -6.62 -4.98
C LEU A 87 -0.88 -8.00 -4.81
N ARG A 88 -2.19 -8.13 -5.06
CA ARG A 88 -2.90 -9.42 -5.00
C ARG A 88 -2.36 -10.43 -6.02
N ASP A 89 -1.92 -9.97 -7.18
CA ASP A 89 -1.41 -10.81 -8.26
C ASP A 89 0.11 -11.03 -8.15
N ALA A 90 0.81 -10.18 -7.39
CA ALA A 90 2.25 -10.25 -7.15
C ALA A 90 2.60 -11.42 -6.20
N ASP A 91 2.70 -12.63 -6.76
CA ASP A 91 3.04 -13.84 -6.02
C ASP A 91 4.51 -13.84 -5.53
N PRO A 92 4.76 -13.88 -4.20
CA PRO A 92 6.11 -13.92 -3.64
C PRO A 92 6.88 -15.23 -3.89
N GLU A 93 6.24 -16.31 -4.38
CA GLU A 93 6.90 -17.57 -4.74
C GLU A 93 7.43 -17.58 -6.18
N VAL A 94 6.96 -16.67 -7.03
CA VAL A 94 7.42 -16.54 -8.42
C VAL A 94 8.72 -15.74 -8.46
N ALA A 95 9.84 -16.45 -8.56
CA ALA A 95 11.16 -15.85 -8.63
C ALA A 95 11.29 -14.87 -9.81
N GLY A 96 11.66 -13.62 -9.51
CA GLY A 96 11.77 -12.55 -10.51
C GLY A 96 10.43 -12.00 -11.02
N GLY A 97 9.31 -12.41 -10.42
CA GLY A 97 7.98 -11.87 -10.70
C GLY A 97 7.75 -10.49 -10.10
N ASP A 98 6.50 -10.01 -10.19
CA ASP A 98 6.10 -8.66 -9.77
C ASP A 98 6.44 -8.37 -8.30
N TYR A 99 6.33 -9.35 -7.42
CA TYR A 99 6.67 -9.20 -6.00
C TYR A 99 8.17 -8.86 -5.83
N ASP A 100 9.05 -9.64 -6.45
CA ASP A 100 10.50 -9.43 -6.38
C ASP A 100 10.91 -8.12 -7.06
N ASN A 101 10.28 -7.76 -8.18
CA ASN A 101 10.55 -6.50 -8.87
C ASN A 101 10.10 -5.29 -8.05
N ALA A 102 8.94 -5.38 -7.39
CA ALA A 102 8.47 -4.38 -6.44
C ALA A 102 9.43 -4.25 -5.24
N GLU A 103 9.92 -5.37 -4.69
CA GLU A 103 10.89 -5.35 -3.60
C GLU A 103 12.22 -4.70 -4.02
N ARG A 104 12.69 -4.95 -5.25
CA ARG A 104 13.90 -4.31 -5.81
C ARG A 104 13.72 -2.80 -5.92
N LEU A 105 12.60 -2.34 -6.46
CA LEU A 105 12.29 -0.91 -6.57
C LEU A 105 12.21 -0.26 -5.19
N TYR A 106 11.55 -0.89 -4.23
CA TYR A 106 11.52 -0.39 -2.85
C TYR A 106 12.91 -0.37 -2.20
N ALA A 107 13.69 -1.43 -2.38
CA ALA A 107 15.03 -1.54 -1.82
C ALA A 107 15.98 -0.46 -2.36
N HIS A 108 15.81 -0.02 -3.62
CA HIS A 108 16.55 1.10 -4.20
C HIS A 108 16.44 2.38 -3.37
N PHE A 109 15.24 2.67 -2.85
CA PHE A 109 15.00 3.83 -1.99
C PHE A 109 15.25 3.54 -0.50
N TYR A 110 15.39 2.29 -0.08
CA TYR A 110 15.51 1.96 1.35
C TYR A 110 16.94 1.76 1.84
N ARG A 111 17.83 1.16 1.03
CA ARG A 111 19.17 0.71 1.47
C ARG A 111 20.07 1.85 1.95
N ASP A 112 20.15 2.95 1.21
CA ASP A 112 21.06 4.08 1.51
C ASP A 112 20.31 5.35 1.94
N ARG A 113 19.14 5.17 2.57
CA ARG A 113 18.27 6.28 2.91
C ARG A 113 18.89 7.18 3.98
N PRO A 114 18.73 8.52 3.89
CA PRO A 114 19.20 9.43 4.91
C PRO A 114 18.36 9.28 6.19
N ARG A 115 18.93 9.70 7.32
CA ARG A 115 18.22 9.68 8.60
C ARG A 115 16.86 10.39 8.49
N GLY A 116 15.83 9.74 9.03
CA GLY A 116 14.47 10.27 9.04
C GLY A 116 13.69 10.05 7.74
N VAL A 117 14.28 9.38 6.72
CA VAL A 117 13.53 8.71 5.66
C VAL A 117 13.41 7.25 6.06
N ASP A 118 12.20 6.72 6.15
CA ASP A 118 11.94 5.34 6.57
C ASP A 118 10.72 4.80 5.82
N HIS A 119 10.30 3.57 6.14
CA HIS A 119 9.19 2.86 5.49
C HIS A 119 8.03 3.76 5.11
N ALA A 120 7.50 4.52 6.09
CA ALA A 120 6.34 5.38 5.89
C ALA A 120 6.50 6.38 4.74
N LYS A 121 7.66 7.01 4.59
CA LYS A 121 7.90 8.03 3.56
C LYS A 121 8.05 7.39 2.19
N ILE A 122 8.88 6.34 2.12
CA ILE A 122 9.15 5.62 0.87
C ILE A 122 7.87 4.97 0.34
N SER A 123 7.14 4.26 1.19
CA SER A 123 5.91 3.58 0.80
C SER A 123 4.83 4.55 0.32
N LYS A 124 4.70 5.74 0.94
CA LYS A 124 3.72 6.75 0.52
C LYS A 124 4.05 7.35 -0.85
N CYS A 125 5.33 7.54 -1.15
CA CYS A 125 5.76 7.99 -2.47
C CYS A 125 5.56 6.89 -3.51
N LEU A 126 5.95 5.65 -3.23
CA LEU A 126 5.78 4.54 -4.16
C LEU A 126 4.29 4.20 -4.40
N HIS A 127 3.46 4.28 -3.37
CA HIS A 127 2.00 4.12 -3.52
C HIS A 127 1.42 5.11 -4.54
N LEU A 128 1.86 6.38 -4.55
CA LEU A 128 1.41 7.36 -5.55
C LEU A 128 1.81 6.98 -6.98
N THR A 129 2.86 6.16 -7.16
CA THR A 129 3.34 5.73 -8.48
C THR A 129 2.77 4.40 -8.95
N ARG A 130 2.31 3.53 -8.04
CA ARG A 130 1.63 2.27 -8.33
C ARG A 130 0.65 1.96 -7.18
N PRO A 131 -0.53 2.61 -7.14
CA PRO A 131 -1.43 2.53 -6.00
C PRO A 131 -2.00 1.13 -5.77
N GLY A 132 -2.08 0.30 -6.81
CA GLY A 132 -2.50 -1.10 -6.70
C GLY A 132 -1.43 -2.06 -6.16
N LEU A 133 -0.16 -1.63 -6.10
CA LEU A 133 0.98 -2.51 -5.77
C LEU A 133 1.61 -2.20 -4.42
N PHE A 134 1.92 -0.92 -4.14
CA PHE A 134 2.68 -0.58 -2.94
C PHE A 134 1.75 -0.25 -1.76
N PRO A 135 1.78 -1.06 -0.67
CA PRO A 135 1.04 -0.73 0.53
C PRO A 135 1.73 0.39 1.32
N ILE A 136 0.95 1.21 2.01
CA ILE A 136 1.47 2.28 2.86
C ILE A 136 1.93 1.67 4.19
N LEU A 137 3.24 1.70 4.46
CA LEU A 137 3.88 1.07 5.62
C LEU A 137 4.28 2.09 6.68
N ASP A 138 3.30 2.79 7.26
CA ASP A 138 3.58 3.64 8.42
C ASP A 138 3.68 2.86 9.74
N ARG A 139 4.00 3.56 10.82
CA ARG A 139 4.20 2.94 12.14
C ARG A 139 2.95 2.19 12.64
N ARG A 140 1.74 2.63 12.28
CA ARG A 140 0.50 1.95 12.67
C ARG A 140 0.34 0.66 11.89
N MET A 141 0.51 0.72 10.57
CA MET A 141 0.47 -0.47 9.70
C MET A 141 1.52 -1.50 10.09
N LEU A 142 2.76 -1.05 10.33
CA LEU A 142 3.85 -1.94 10.78
C LEU A 142 3.59 -2.59 12.13
N ARG A 143 2.82 -1.93 13.02
CA ARG A 143 2.42 -2.48 14.32
C ARG A 143 1.28 -3.48 14.15
N LEU A 144 0.23 -3.10 13.42
CA LEU A 144 -0.94 -3.93 13.16
C LEU A 144 -0.54 -5.26 12.51
N TYR A 145 0.30 -5.19 11.47
CA TYR A 145 0.76 -6.36 10.72
C TYR A 145 2.00 -7.03 11.32
N HIS A 146 2.46 -6.66 12.51
CA HIS A 146 3.71 -7.21 13.05
C HIS A 146 3.70 -8.74 13.15
N LEU A 147 2.62 -9.31 13.70
CA LEU A 147 2.45 -10.76 13.85
C LEU A 147 2.13 -11.42 12.49
N PRO A 148 1.12 -10.97 11.71
CA PRO A 148 0.86 -11.50 10.37
C PRO A 148 2.11 -11.52 9.47
N ALA A 149 2.88 -10.43 9.45
CA ALA A 149 4.11 -10.34 8.65
C ALA A 149 5.20 -11.29 9.10
N ARG A 150 5.26 -11.65 10.40
CA ARG A 150 6.21 -12.64 10.90
C ARG A 150 5.80 -14.06 10.52
N LEU A 151 4.50 -14.36 10.51
CA LEU A 151 3.98 -15.65 10.06
C LEU A 151 4.22 -15.82 8.56
N ALA A 152 3.77 -14.84 7.76
CA ALA A 152 4.00 -14.84 6.31
C ALA A 152 5.48 -14.98 5.94
N ALA A 153 6.39 -14.41 6.72
CA ALA A 153 7.81 -14.54 6.43
C ALA A 153 8.35 -15.96 6.66
N ARG A 154 7.83 -16.70 7.65
CA ARG A 154 8.19 -18.10 7.89
C ARG A 154 7.66 -18.98 6.76
N ASP A 155 6.40 -18.77 6.38
CA ASP A 155 5.79 -19.52 5.29
C ASP A 155 6.56 -19.30 3.97
N LEU A 156 7.03 -18.07 3.72
CA LEU A 156 7.89 -17.76 2.58
C LEU A 156 9.30 -18.36 2.67
N GLU A 157 9.92 -18.37 3.85
CA GLU A 157 11.22 -19.01 4.05
C GLU A 157 11.15 -20.51 3.74
N ASP A 158 10.04 -21.16 4.10
CA ASP A 158 9.80 -22.57 3.81
C ASP A 158 9.50 -22.84 2.32
N ALA A 159 8.79 -21.92 1.66
CA ALA A 159 8.42 -22.04 0.25
C ALA A 159 9.55 -21.66 -0.73
N ARG A 160 10.40 -20.67 -0.39
CA ARG A 160 11.43 -20.14 -1.29
C ARG A 160 12.63 -21.07 -1.39
N ARG A 161 13.00 -21.41 -2.62
CA ARG A 161 14.20 -22.23 -2.92
C ARG A 161 15.51 -21.56 -2.53
N ASP A 162 15.57 -20.22 -2.51
CA ASP A 162 16.77 -19.46 -2.17
C ASP A 162 17.04 -19.35 -0.67
N LYS A 163 16.12 -19.84 0.18
CA LYS A 163 16.18 -19.80 1.66
C LYS A 163 16.56 -18.43 2.22
N ARG A 164 16.23 -17.35 1.51
CA ARG A 164 16.58 -16.02 1.96
C ARG A 164 15.78 -15.69 3.22
N ALA A 165 16.49 -15.52 4.34
CA ALA A 165 15.86 -15.17 5.59
C ALA A 165 15.16 -13.81 5.50
N VAL A 166 13.85 -13.78 5.76
CA VAL A 166 13.03 -12.58 5.81
C VAL A 166 12.48 -12.48 7.22
N ARG A 167 12.91 -11.48 7.98
CA ARG A 167 12.44 -11.34 9.37
C ARG A 167 10.93 -11.02 9.44
N ARG A 168 10.41 -10.27 8.46
CA ARG A 168 9.01 -9.84 8.35
C ARG A 168 8.65 -9.58 6.87
N ALA A 169 7.59 -10.23 6.39
CA ALA A 169 7.08 -10.10 5.03
C ALA A 169 5.75 -9.33 5.04
N TYR A 170 5.82 -8.02 5.28
CA TYR A 170 4.63 -7.17 5.42
C TYR A 170 3.75 -7.18 4.18
N TRP A 171 4.35 -7.13 3.00
CA TRP A 171 3.60 -7.12 1.75
C TRP A 171 2.91 -8.46 1.47
N ALA A 172 3.57 -9.57 1.78
CA ALA A 172 2.95 -10.89 1.68
C ALA A 172 1.76 -11.03 2.64
N ALA A 173 1.88 -10.56 3.88
CA ALA A 173 0.74 -10.57 4.81
C ALA A 173 -0.42 -9.69 4.33
N ILE A 174 -0.14 -8.47 3.84
CA ILE A 174 -1.17 -7.58 3.27
C ILE A 174 -1.79 -8.20 2.01
N ARG A 175 -1.00 -8.88 1.18
CA ARG A 175 -1.46 -9.61 0.01
C ARG A 175 -2.46 -10.70 0.38
N LEU A 176 -2.21 -11.46 1.46
CA LEU A 176 -3.13 -12.49 1.93
C LEU A 176 -4.50 -11.89 2.30
N ASP A 177 -4.53 -10.75 3.01
CA ASP A 177 -5.77 -10.06 3.32
C ASP A 177 -6.51 -9.58 2.06
N LEU A 178 -5.78 -9.07 1.05
CA LEU A 178 -6.37 -8.69 -0.24
C LEU A 178 -6.99 -9.87 -0.98
N LEU A 179 -6.34 -11.03 -0.97
CA LEU A 179 -6.85 -12.26 -1.58
C LEU A 179 -8.10 -12.77 -0.84
N GLN A 180 -8.06 -12.80 0.48
CA GLN A 180 -9.20 -13.24 1.30
C GLN A 180 -10.40 -12.30 1.19
N ALA A 181 -10.17 -11.00 0.98
CA ALA A 181 -11.20 -9.99 0.89
C ALA A 181 -11.68 -9.71 -0.55
N GLU A 182 -11.27 -10.48 -1.55
CA GLU A 182 -11.50 -10.14 -2.97
C GLU A 182 -12.97 -9.82 -3.30
N GLU A 183 -13.89 -10.74 -2.96
CA GLU A 183 -15.32 -10.56 -3.22
C GLU A 183 -15.91 -9.38 -2.44
N ALA A 184 -15.51 -9.22 -1.18
CA ALA A 184 -16.00 -8.15 -0.31
C ALA A 184 -15.48 -6.77 -0.77
N LEU A 185 -14.24 -6.68 -1.24
CA LEU A 185 -13.65 -5.47 -1.84
C LEU A 185 -14.31 -5.13 -3.18
N ALA A 186 -14.70 -6.13 -3.98
CA ALA A 186 -15.46 -5.90 -5.21
C ALA A 186 -16.88 -5.35 -4.91
N ALA A 187 -17.57 -5.91 -3.91
CA ALA A 187 -18.86 -5.41 -3.43
C ALA A 187 -18.73 -3.98 -2.88
N LEU A 188 -17.70 -3.72 -2.08
CA LEU A 188 -17.41 -2.39 -1.53
C LEU A 188 -17.20 -1.35 -2.63
N ARG A 189 -16.37 -1.66 -3.64
CA ARG A 189 -16.14 -0.75 -4.78
C ARG A 189 -17.42 -0.45 -5.55
N THR A 190 -18.26 -1.45 -5.74
CA THR A 190 -19.55 -1.27 -6.41
C THR A 190 -20.44 -0.30 -5.63
N ALA A 191 -20.58 -0.51 -4.32
CA ALA A 191 -21.36 0.37 -3.45
C ALA A 191 -20.79 1.80 -3.39
N LEU A 192 -19.46 1.97 -3.34
CA LEU A 192 -18.81 3.28 -3.34
C LEU A 192 -19.03 4.07 -4.64
N ARG A 193 -19.06 3.38 -5.79
CA ARG A 193 -19.38 4.01 -7.08
C ARG A 193 -20.82 4.49 -7.15
N GLU A 194 -21.76 3.76 -6.56
CA GLU A 194 -23.17 4.17 -6.46
C GLU A 194 -23.33 5.43 -5.60
N THR A 195 -22.50 5.60 -4.57
CA THR A 195 -22.52 6.80 -3.72
C THR A 195 -21.68 7.97 -4.26
N GLY A 196 -20.89 7.75 -5.32
CA GLY A 196 -20.07 8.78 -5.98
C GLY A 196 -18.73 9.11 -5.31
N ASP A 197 -18.36 8.41 -4.24
CA ASP A 197 -17.17 8.69 -3.43
C ASP A 197 -16.27 7.44 -3.31
N GLY A 198 -14.97 7.57 -3.59
CA GLY A 198 -13.97 6.54 -3.28
C GLY A 198 -13.92 5.32 -4.23
N GLY A 199 -14.80 5.24 -5.24
CA GLY A 199 -14.86 4.14 -6.21
C GLY A 199 -13.63 3.98 -7.13
N GLN A 200 -12.74 4.98 -7.13
CA GLN A 200 -11.46 5.02 -7.86
C GLN A 200 -10.26 4.56 -7.02
N LEU A 201 -10.43 4.33 -5.71
CA LEU A 201 -9.34 3.90 -4.85
C LEU A 201 -8.92 2.46 -5.19
N SER A 202 -7.61 2.19 -5.13
CA SER A 202 -7.11 0.83 -5.27
C SER A 202 -7.51 -0.04 -4.07
N ASP A 203 -7.53 -1.37 -4.26
CA ASP A 203 -7.81 -2.30 -3.17
C ASP A 203 -6.80 -2.17 -2.02
N VAL A 204 -5.53 -1.91 -2.35
CA VAL A 204 -4.49 -1.59 -1.36
C VAL A 204 -4.85 -0.35 -0.54
N ARG A 205 -5.38 0.70 -1.18
CA ARG A 205 -5.76 1.95 -0.50
C ARG A 205 -7.02 1.78 0.34
N LEU A 206 -8.00 1.02 -0.15
CA LEU A 206 -9.20 0.64 0.61
C LEU A 206 -8.81 -0.16 1.86
N LEU A 207 -7.94 -1.15 1.72
CA LEU A 207 -7.46 -1.94 2.85
C LEU A 207 -6.67 -1.09 3.86
N ASP A 208 -5.88 -0.11 3.41
CA ASP A 208 -5.20 0.84 4.32
C ASP A 208 -6.21 1.66 5.14
N ILE A 209 -7.26 2.21 4.50
CA ILE A 209 -8.31 2.95 5.20
C ILE A 209 -9.01 2.06 6.24
N LEU A 210 -9.35 0.82 5.86
CA LEU A 210 -9.97 -0.15 6.76
C LEU A 210 -9.03 -0.53 7.91
N ALA A 211 -7.74 -0.73 7.64
CA ALA A 211 -6.72 -1.02 8.65
C ALA A 211 -6.64 0.10 9.69
N TRP A 212 -6.70 1.36 9.25
CA TRP A 212 -6.70 2.52 10.14
C TRP A 212 -7.93 2.58 11.05
N SER A 213 -9.05 1.96 10.68
CA SER A 213 -10.27 1.90 11.50
C SER A 213 -10.20 0.90 12.65
N VAL A 214 -9.36 -0.14 12.54
CA VAL A 214 -9.23 -1.20 13.56
C VAL A 214 -8.07 -0.98 14.52
N VAL A 215 -7.09 -0.12 14.16
CA VAL A 215 -5.99 0.24 15.05
C VAL A 215 -6.51 1.16 16.15
N ARG A 216 -6.77 0.59 17.34
CA ARG A 216 -7.11 1.38 18.54
C ARG A 216 -5.93 2.25 18.98
N HIS A 217 -6.25 3.47 19.39
CA HIS A 217 -5.33 4.47 19.94
C HIS A 217 -4.77 4.06 21.31
#